data_AF-A0A0F9Q4R2-F1
#
_entry.id   AF-A0A0F9Q4R2-F1
#
_cell.length_a   1.000
_cell.length_b   1.000
_cell.length_c   1.000
_cell.angle_alpha   90.00
_cell.angle_beta   90.00
_cell.angle_gamma   90.00
#
_symmetry.space_group_name_H-M   'P 1'
#
loop_
_entity.id
_entity.type
_entity.pdbx_description
1 polymer ?
#
loop_
_entity_poly.entity_id
_entity_poly.type
_entity_poly.pdbx_seq_one_letter_code
_entity_poly.pdbx_strand_id
1 'polypeptide(L)'
;MVTTMAKGMKVNDAYEISRKDVAEELDGLPPIKMHCSNLAADALKAAIDNYRGKAETYVGVEYRTCEASELKIILGIDEFLGKGVYKKKVEDLSEFNNKRVFVIDTGDESLEYALELTNHTGRVIVVTSAKSVPGPENLRRKIKRSDVKMIHQSELLEVLGTNDVEKVKIHDFDEDENYELFIDVVIILEE
;
A
#
# COMPACT_ATOMS: atom_id res chain seq x y z
N MET A 1 1.85 23.30 16.12
CA MET A 1 2.85 23.34 17.22
C MET A 1 4.25 23.60 16.70
N VAL A 2 4.74 22.82 15.72
CA VAL A 2 6.01 23.05 15.00
C VAL A 2 6.26 24.51 14.60
N THR A 3 5.24 25.20 14.09
CA THR A 3 5.33 26.62 13.69
C THR A 3 5.59 27.56 14.86
N THR A 4 5.13 27.21 16.06
CA THR A 4 5.39 27.96 17.30
C THR A 4 6.82 27.74 17.78
N MET A 5 7.32 26.51 17.69
CA MET A 5 8.72 26.17 18.05
C MET A 5 9.70 26.87 17.11
N ALA A 6 9.44 26.86 15.81
CA ALA A 6 10.30 27.51 14.80
C ALA A 6 10.22 29.05 14.83
N LYS A 7 9.26 29.64 15.53
CA LYS A 7 9.03 31.09 15.51
C LYS A 7 10.14 31.83 16.26
N GLY A 8 10.88 32.68 15.55
CA GLY A 8 11.98 33.47 16.12
C GLY A 8 13.34 32.76 16.13
N MET A 9 13.40 31.50 15.70
CA MET A 9 14.66 30.78 15.47
C MET A 9 15.31 31.20 14.15
N LYS A 10 16.63 31.02 14.02
CA LYS A 10 17.28 31.11 12.71
C LYS A 10 16.89 29.90 11.87
N VAL A 11 16.90 30.08 10.54
CA VAL A 11 16.51 29.03 9.58
C VAL A 11 17.34 27.74 9.75
N ASN A 12 18.62 27.85 10.11
CA ASN A 12 19.47 26.68 10.35
C ASN A 12 19.08 25.93 11.63
N ASP A 13 18.76 26.66 12.70
CA ASP A 13 18.37 26.08 13.99
C ASP A 13 16.98 25.41 13.87
N ALA A 14 16.06 26.05 13.14
CA ALA A 14 14.75 25.49 12.83
C ALA A 14 14.82 24.20 11.98
N TYR A 15 15.90 24.01 11.21
CA TYR A 15 16.12 22.79 10.43
C TYR A 15 16.54 21.61 11.30
N GLU A 16 17.07 21.84 12.51
CA GLU A 16 17.48 20.78 13.42
C GLU A 16 16.32 20.21 14.25
N ILE A 17 15.15 20.87 14.24
CA ILE A 17 13.94 20.38 14.93
C ILE A 17 13.61 18.97 14.43
N SER A 18 13.65 18.02 15.36
CA SER A 18 13.41 16.60 15.09
C SER A 18 11.98 16.20 15.44
N ARG A 19 11.56 15.05 14.89
CA ARG A 19 10.28 14.40 15.22
C ARG A 19 10.14 14.15 16.73
N LYS A 20 11.25 13.83 17.40
CA LYS A 20 11.28 13.57 18.84
C LYS A 20 11.01 14.85 19.64
N ASP A 21 11.59 15.98 19.23
CA ASP A 21 11.39 17.26 19.92
C ASP A 21 9.92 17.71 19.83
N VAL A 22 9.27 17.46 18.69
CA VAL A 22 7.84 17.76 18.49
C VAL A 22 6.95 16.85 19.34
N ALA A 23 7.31 15.57 19.47
CA ALA A 23 6.57 14.62 20.30
C ALA A 23 6.73 14.88 21.80
N GLU A 24 7.92 15.31 22.23
CA GLU A 24 8.20 15.69 23.63
C GLU A 24 7.46 16.98 24.02
N GLU A 25 7.39 17.96 23.11
CA GLU A 25 6.64 19.21 23.33
C GLU A 25 5.12 18.98 23.41
N LEU A 26 4.61 17.90 22.79
CA LEU A 26 3.21 17.48 22.86
C LEU A 26 2.86 16.69 24.13
N ASP A 27 3.72 16.69 25.16
CA ASP A 27 3.60 15.87 26.39
C ASP A 27 3.57 14.35 26.09
N GLY A 28 4.14 13.95 24.95
CA GLY A 28 4.11 12.59 24.44
C GLY A 28 2.82 12.26 23.69
N LEU A 29 2.93 11.38 22.71
CA LEU A 29 1.81 10.88 21.92
C LEU A 29 1.67 9.37 22.10
N PRO A 30 0.43 8.84 22.16
CA PRO A 30 0.23 7.40 22.13
C PRO A 30 0.83 6.82 20.84
N PRO A 31 1.43 5.60 20.86
CA PRO A 31 2.22 5.05 19.76
C PRO A 31 1.52 5.09 18.39
N ILE A 32 0.20 4.85 18.39
CA ILE A 32 -0.65 4.84 17.20
C ILE A 32 -0.86 6.22 16.55
N LYS A 33 -0.46 7.33 17.20
CA LYS A 33 -0.57 8.71 16.69
C LYS A 33 0.78 9.40 16.51
N MET A 34 1.88 8.65 16.66
CA MET A 34 3.23 9.16 16.47
C MET A 34 3.49 9.53 15.00
N HIS A 35 2.95 8.77 14.05
CA HIS A 35 3.17 8.99 12.63
C HIS A 35 2.63 10.35 12.15
N CYS A 36 1.34 10.63 12.41
CA CYS A 36 0.69 11.87 11.97
C CYS A 36 1.23 13.14 12.64
N SER A 37 1.77 13.02 13.85
CA SER A 37 2.27 14.18 14.62
C SER A 37 3.69 14.57 14.24
N ASN A 38 4.44 13.62 13.67
CA ASN A 38 5.83 13.77 13.25
C ASN A 38 5.97 14.30 11.82
N LEU A 39 4.90 14.25 11.02
CA LEU A 39 4.84 14.83 9.68
C LEU A 39 5.13 16.34 9.65
N ALA A 40 4.82 17.04 10.75
CA ALA A 40 5.02 18.48 10.85
C ALA A 40 6.50 18.89 10.82
N ALA A 41 7.40 18.08 11.41
CA ALA A 41 8.84 18.35 11.39
C ALA A 41 9.41 18.19 9.98
N ASP A 42 8.93 17.20 9.23
CA ASP A 42 9.37 16.96 7.85
C ASP A 42 8.84 18.03 6.90
N ALA A 43 7.59 18.46 7.08
CA ALA A 43 7.00 19.57 6.34
C ALA A 43 7.78 20.88 6.57
N LEU A 44 8.26 21.14 7.80
CA LEU A 44 9.09 22.30 8.10
C LEU A 44 10.45 22.22 7.38
N LYS A 45 11.11 21.06 7.40
CA LYS A 45 12.39 20.86 6.70
C LYS A 45 12.24 21.04 5.19
N ALA A 46 11.21 20.43 4.60
CA ALA A 46 10.88 20.57 3.19
C ALA A 46 10.62 22.04 2.81
N ALA A 47 9.93 22.80 3.66
CA ALA A 47 9.70 24.23 3.45
C ALA A 47 11.00 25.04 3.53
N ILE A 48 11.92 24.71 4.46
CA ILE A 48 13.23 25.36 4.58
C ILE A 48 14.12 25.05 3.38
N ASP A 49 14.12 23.81 2.89
CA ASP A 49 14.87 23.42 1.70
C ASP A 49 14.36 24.12 0.43
N ASN A 50 13.04 24.26 0.32
CA ASN A 50 12.41 25.06 -0.74
C ASN A 50 12.82 26.54 -0.64
N TYR A 51 12.80 27.13 0.55
CA TYR A 51 13.24 28.51 0.79
C TYR A 51 14.72 28.74 0.42
N ARG A 52 15.60 27.75 0.61
CA ARG A 52 17.03 27.82 0.25
C ARG A 52 17.30 27.74 -1.26
N GLY A 53 16.28 27.67 -2.11
CA GLY A 53 16.43 27.75 -3.56
C GLY A 53 16.90 26.44 -4.20
N LYS A 54 16.74 25.29 -3.53
CA LYS A 54 16.78 23.98 -4.19
C LYS A 54 15.46 23.78 -4.93
N ALA A 55 15.37 24.31 -6.16
CA ALA A 55 14.22 24.15 -7.03
C ALA A 55 13.95 22.66 -7.30
N GLU A 56 12.68 22.27 -7.17
CA GLU A 56 12.08 20.97 -7.50
C GLU A 56 12.94 19.73 -7.23
N THR A 57 12.85 19.21 -6.01
CA THR A 57 12.96 17.76 -5.82
C THR A 57 11.81 17.31 -4.94
N TYR A 58 10.89 16.55 -5.52
CA TYR A 58 10.16 15.54 -4.75
C TYR A 58 11.19 14.84 -3.87
N VAL A 59 11.02 14.91 -2.55
CA VAL A 59 11.85 14.12 -1.63
C VAL A 59 11.39 12.68 -1.80
N GLY A 60 11.96 12.00 -2.80
CA GLY A 60 11.99 10.55 -2.83
C GLY A 60 12.73 10.11 -1.58
N VAL A 61 12.03 9.44 -0.68
CA VAL A 61 12.68 8.76 0.43
C VAL A 61 13.47 7.62 -0.21
N GLU A 62 14.78 7.81 -0.37
CA GLU A 62 15.68 6.73 -0.74
C GLU A 62 15.79 5.79 0.46
N TYR A 63 15.09 4.66 0.37
CA TYR A 63 15.49 3.48 1.12
C TYR A 63 16.88 3.07 0.61
N ARG A 64 17.87 3.04 1.51
CA ARG A 64 19.14 2.38 1.21
C ARG A 64 18.85 0.89 1.03
N THR A 65 18.71 0.45 -0.20
CA THR A 65 18.70 -0.96 -0.53
C THR A 65 20.13 -1.48 -0.38
N CYS A 66 20.33 -2.46 0.49
CA CYS A 66 21.43 -3.39 0.29
C CYS A 66 21.20 -4.05 -1.07
N GLU A 67 22.23 -4.13 -1.91
CA GLU A 67 22.22 -4.90 -3.15
C GLU A 67 22.07 -6.39 -2.84
N ALA A 68 20.83 -6.80 -2.61
CA ALA A 68 20.37 -8.16 -2.72
C ALA A 68 19.02 -8.05 -3.43
N SER A 69 19.04 -8.31 -4.73
CA SER A 69 17.89 -8.64 -5.59
C SER A 69 16.62 -8.94 -4.80
N GLU A 70 15.63 -8.04 -4.90
CA GLU A 70 14.35 -8.12 -4.22
C GLU A 70 13.60 -9.41 -4.58
N LEU A 71 13.82 -10.46 -3.80
CA LEU A 71 12.83 -11.50 -3.67
C LEU A 71 11.69 -10.89 -2.85
N LYS A 72 10.61 -10.48 -3.52
CA LYS A 72 9.32 -10.22 -2.85
C LYS A 72 8.82 -11.55 -2.29
N ILE A 73 9.26 -11.88 -1.08
CA ILE A 73 8.81 -13.09 -0.38
C ILE A 73 7.47 -12.76 0.28
N ILE A 74 6.39 -13.19 -0.35
CA ILE A 74 5.07 -13.16 0.27
C ILE A 74 4.95 -14.43 1.12
N LEU A 75 4.73 -14.26 2.42
CA LEU A 75 4.62 -15.37 3.37
C LEU A 75 3.28 -16.10 3.19
N GLY A 76 3.28 -17.43 3.33
CA GLY A 76 2.06 -18.25 3.32
C GLY A 76 1.54 -18.68 1.93
N ILE A 77 2.09 -18.15 0.82
CA ILE A 77 1.63 -18.54 -0.53
C ILE A 77 1.66 -20.05 -0.76
N ASP A 78 2.80 -20.69 -0.45
CA ASP A 78 3.00 -22.10 -0.76
C ASP A 78 2.19 -23.03 0.17
N GLU A 79 1.86 -22.57 1.38
CA GLU A 79 1.04 -23.31 2.33
C GLU A 79 -0.43 -23.38 1.91
N PHE A 80 -0.94 -22.28 1.33
CA PHE A 80 -2.33 -22.14 0.92
C PHE A 80 -2.56 -22.37 -0.58
N LEU A 81 -1.56 -22.86 -1.31
CA LEU A 81 -1.68 -23.17 -2.74
C LEU A 81 -2.76 -24.24 -2.97
N GLY A 82 -3.81 -23.89 -3.71
CA GLY A 82 -4.98 -24.75 -3.94
C GLY A 82 -5.97 -24.82 -2.76
N LYS A 83 -5.72 -24.09 -1.67
CA LYS A 83 -6.62 -23.93 -0.50
C LYS A 83 -7.07 -22.47 -0.32
N GLY A 84 -7.21 -21.77 -1.44
CA GLY A 84 -7.54 -20.35 -1.49
C GLY A 84 -6.48 -19.48 -2.17
N VAL A 85 -5.24 -19.94 -2.36
CA VAL A 85 -4.26 -19.26 -3.22
C VAL A 85 -4.19 -19.92 -4.59
N TYR A 86 -4.32 -19.12 -5.65
CA TYR A 86 -4.23 -19.57 -7.04
C TYR A 86 -3.15 -18.78 -7.78
N LYS A 87 -2.17 -19.49 -8.34
CA LYS A 87 -1.08 -18.89 -9.13
C LYS A 87 -1.36 -18.79 -10.63
N LYS A 88 -2.52 -19.30 -11.07
CA LYS A 88 -2.91 -19.42 -12.47
C LYS A 88 -4.37 -19.04 -12.63
N LYS A 89 -4.74 -18.66 -13.85
CA LYS A 89 -6.14 -18.43 -14.23
C LYS A 89 -6.93 -19.73 -14.04
N VAL A 90 -8.02 -19.64 -13.28
CA VAL A 90 -8.95 -20.75 -13.06
C VAL A 90 -10.10 -20.61 -14.06
N GLU A 91 -10.39 -21.70 -14.79
CA GLU A 91 -11.46 -21.74 -15.80
C GLU A 91 -12.85 -21.84 -15.17
N ASP A 92 -13.00 -22.60 -14.08
CA ASP A 92 -14.28 -22.69 -13.36
C ASP A 92 -14.42 -21.57 -12.33
N LEU A 93 -15.01 -20.45 -12.77
CA LEU A 93 -15.26 -19.28 -11.93
C LEU A 93 -16.37 -19.50 -10.89
N SER A 94 -17.12 -20.62 -11.00
CA SER A 94 -18.21 -20.94 -10.08
C SER A 94 -17.72 -21.15 -8.65
N GLU A 95 -16.47 -21.56 -8.48
CA GLU A 95 -15.81 -21.75 -7.19
C GLU A 95 -15.67 -20.45 -6.38
N PHE A 96 -15.79 -19.30 -7.03
CA PHE A 96 -15.65 -17.97 -6.42
C PHE A 96 -16.97 -17.31 -6.05
N ASN A 97 -18.10 -17.97 -6.30
CA ASN A 97 -19.42 -17.43 -5.95
C ASN A 97 -19.51 -17.12 -4.45
N ASN A 98 -19.96 -15.89 -4.12
CA ASN A 98 -20.05 -15.34 -2.76
C ASN A 98 -18.74 -15.27 -1.96
N LYS A 99 -17.59 -15.55 -2.58
CA LYS A 99 -16.26 -15.43 -1.95
C LYS A 99 -15.68 -14.04 -2.16
N ARG A 100 -14.88 -13.58 -1.19
CA ARG A 100 -14.07 -12.38 -1.27
C ARG A 100 -12.78 -12.72 -1.98
N VAL A 101 -12.66 -12.23 -3.21
CA VAL A 101 -11.53 -12.51 -4.08
C VAL A 101 -10.57 -11.34 -4.04
N PHE A 102 -9.32 -11.64 -3.74
CA PHE A 102 -8.22 -10.70 -3.67
C PHE A 102 -7.25 -10.98 -4.82
N VAL A 103 -7.11 -10.05 -5.75
CA VAL A 103 -6.27 -10.18 -6.94
C VAL A 103 -5.06 -9.28 -6.80
N ILE A 104 -3.87 -9.83 -6.99
CA ILE A 104 -2.64 -9.04 -7.06
C ILE A 104 -2.46 -8.53 -8.48
N ASP A 105 -2.24 -7.23 -8.60
CA ASP A 105 -1.87 -6.60 -9.88
C ASP A 105 -0.47 -7.05 -10.32
N THR A 106 -0.44 -7.91 -11.34
CA THR A 106 0.78 -8.34 -12.04
C THR A 106 0.84 -7.80 -13.47
N GLY A 107 -0.14 -7.01 -13.89
CA GLY A 107 -0.25 -6.48 -15.25
C GLY A 107 -1.67 -6.52 -15.80
N ASP A 108 -1.81 -6.22 -17.09
CA ASP A 108 -3.11 -6.05 -17.76
C ASP A 108 -3.99 -7.31 -17.66
N GLU A 109 -3.41 -8.51 -17.72
CA GLU A 109 -4.15 -9.78 -17.62
C GLU A 109 -4.84 -9.94 -16.26
N SER A 110 -4.16 -9.57 -15.17
CA SER A 110 -4.72 -9.65 -13.81
C SER A 110 -5.92 -8.73 -13.63
N LEU A 111 -5.87 -7.55 -14.26
CA LEU A 111 -6.92 -6.55 -14.25
C LEU A 111 -8.12 -6.98 -15.11
N GLU A 112 -7.87 -7.57 -16.27
CA GLU A 112 -8.93 -8.15 -17.10
C GLU A 112 -9.61 -9.33 -16.41
N TYR A 113 -8.84 -10.17 -15.73
CA TYR A 113 -9.39 -11.28 -14.95
C TYR A 113 -10.21 -10.81 -13.75
N ALA A 114 -9.77 -9.75 -13.07
CA ALA A 114 -10.56 -9.12 -12.00
C ALA A 114 -11.92 -8.62 -12.50
N LEU A 115 -11.98 -8.04 -13.72
CA LEU A 115 -13.25 -7.66 -14.34
C LEU A 115 -14.12 -8.87 -14.66
N GLU A 116 -13.54 -9.96 -15.15
CA GLU A 116 -14.27 -11.20 -15.44
C GLU A 116 -14.91 -11.78 -14.16
N LEU A 117 -14.17 -11.77 -13.05
CA LEU A 117 -14.62 -12.22 -11.74
C LEU A 117 -15.82 -11.43 -11.19
N THR A 118 -15.96 -10.14 -11.55
CA THR A 118 -17.12 -9.35 -11.09
C THR A 118 -18.46 -9.87 -11.58
N ASN A 119 -18.49 -10.66 -12.66
CA ASN A 119 -19.73 -11.28 -13.14
C ASN A 119 -20.19 -12.45 -12.26
N HIS A 120 -19.30 -12.99 -11.42
CA HIS A 120 -19.56 -14.15 -10.56
C HIS A 120 -19.58 -13.79 -9.08
N THR A 121 -18.77 -12.81 -8.66
CA THR A 121 -18.74 -12.32 -7.29
C THR A 121 -18.71 -10.81 -7.23
N GLY A 122 -19.55 -10.23 -6.35
CA GLY A 122 -19.57 -8.79 -6.10
C GLY A 122 -18.48 -8.29 -5.14
N ARG A 123 -17.50 -9.14 -4.79
CA ARG A 123 -16.47 -8.84 -3.78
C ARG A 123 -15.08 -9.11 -4.34
N VAL A 124 -14.74 -8.39 -5.41
CA VAL A 124 -13.40 -8.42 -6.02
C VAL A 124 -12.61 -7.22 -5.54
N ILE A 125 -11.47 -7.49 -4.90
CA ILE A 125 -10.49 -6.49 -4.46
C ILE A 125 -9.23 -6.70 -5.27
N VAL A 126 -8.72 -5.65 -5.89
CA VAL A 126 -7.43 -5.66 -6.59
C VAL A 126 -6.46 -4.80 -5.80
N VAL A 127 -5.28 -5.33 -5.50
CA VAL A 127 -4.19 -4.58 -4.89
C VAL A 127 -3.13 -4.22 -5.92
N THR A 128 -2.69 -2.97 -5.94
CA THR A 128 -1.63 -2.49 -6.82
C THR A 128 -0.66 -1.59 -6.06
N SER A 129 0.62 -1.71 -6.37
CA SER A 129 1.66 -0.80 -5.87
C SER A 129 1.59 0.59 -6.53
N ALA A 130 0.88 0.71 -7.66
CA ALA A 130 0.75 1.97 -8.38
C ALA A 130 -0.17 2.97 -7.66
N LYS A 131 0.13 4.27 -7.82
CA LYS A 131 -0.71 5.38 -7.33
C LYS A 131 -2.05 5.53 -8.05
N SER A 132 -2.21 4.86 -9.18
CA SER A 132 -3.41 4.93 -10.00
C SER A 132 -3.64 3.61 -10.69
N VAL A 133 -4.87 3.36 -11.17
CA VAL A 133 -5.21 2.13 -11.91
C VAL A 133 -4.21 1.91 -13.06
N PRO A 134 -3.48 0.78 -13.08
CA PRO A 134 -2.51 0.46 -14.12
C PRO A 134 -3.19 0.15 -15.46
N GLY A 135 -2.37 -0.05 -16.48
CA GLY A 135 -2.82 -0.47 -17.81
C GLY A 135 -3.36 0.64 -18.71
N PRO A 136 -3.86 0.29 -19.91
CA PRO A 136 -4.28 1.23 -20.94
C PRO A 136 -5.57 1.98 -20.56
N GLU A 137 -5.79 3.14 -21.18
CA GLU A 137 -6.93 4.01 -20.84
C GLU A 137 -8.29 3.30 -20.94
N ASN A 138 -8.44 2.41 -21.92
CA ASN A 138 -9.65 1.61 -22.09
C ASN A 138 -9.92 0.71 -20.88
N LEU A 139 -8.88 0.07 -20.35
CA LEU A 139 -8.98 -0.83 -19.19
C LEU A 139 -9.27 -0.05 -17.92
N ARG A 140 -8.58 1.09 -17.72
CA ARG A 140 -8.83 2.00 -16.59
C ARG A 140 -10.29 2.47 -16.55
N ARG A 141 -10.86 2.80 -17.72
CA ARG A 141 -12.28 3.21 -17.80
C ARG A 141 -13.23 2.07 -17.46
N LYS A 142 -12.91 0.82 -17.82
CA LYS A 142 -13.72 -0.35 -17.46
C LYS A 142 -13.69 -0.58 -15.94
N ILE A 143 -12.51 -0.58 -15.33
CA ILE A 143 -12.34 -0.75 -13.87
C ILE A 143 -13.06 0.34 -13.08
N LYS A 144 -12.95 1.61 -13.51
CA LYS A 144 -13.66 2.71 -12.86
C LYS A 144 -15.18 2.62 -12.95
N ARG A 145 -15.72 1.85 -13.89
CA ARG A 145 -17.16 1.66 -14.10
C ARG A 145 -17.68 0.35 -13.51
N SER A 146 -16.78 -0.56 -13.10
CA SER A 146 -17.14 -1.83 -12.50
C SER A 146 -17.17 -1.74 -10.98
N ASP A 147 -17.62 -2.81 -10.34
CA ASP A 147 -17.66 -2.94 -8.88
C ASP A 147 -16.32 -3.44 -8.28
N VAL A 148 -15.24 -3.43 -9.07
CA VAL A 148 -13.92 -3.81 -8.58
C VAL A 148 -13.41 -2.76 -7.60
N LYS A 149 -13.10 -3.19 -6.37
CA LYS A 149 -12.46 -2.33 -5.39
C LYS A 149 -10.94 -2.33 -5.60
N MET A 150 -10.39 -1.19 -6.00
CA MET A 150 -8.94 -1.00 -6.11
C MET A 150 -8.36 -0.53 -4.76
N ILE A 151 -7.28 -1.16 -4.34
CA ILE A 151 -6.39 -0.69 -3.27
C ILE A 151 -5.09 -0.26 -3.94
N HIS A 152 -4.80 1.03 -3.87
CA HIS A 152 -3.62 1.64 -4.47
C HIS A 152 -2.49 1.74 -3.45
N GLN A 153 -1.26 1.91 -3.96
CA GLN A 153 -0.07 2.09 -3.11
C GLN A 153 0.00 1.02 -2.02
N SER A 154 -0.32 -0.23 -2.35
CA SER A 154 -0.35 -1.29 -1.37
C SER A 154 0.26 -2.57 -1.93
N GLU A 155 0.75 -3.43 -1.03
CA GLU A 155 1.27 -4.74 -1.38
C GLU A 155 0.86 -5.82 -0.38
N LEU A 156 0.78 -7.06 -0.88
CA LEU A 156 0.54 -8.22 -0.04
C LEU A 156 1.84 -8.63 0.66
N LEU A 157 1.81 -8.74 1.99
CA LEU A 157 2.93 -9.25 2.78
C LEU A 157 2.77 -10.73 3.11
N GLU A 158 1.57 -11.13 3.53
CA GLU A 158 1.33 -12.44 4.12
C GLU A 158 -0.11 -12.91 3.89
N VAL A 159 -0.26 -14.20 3.61
CA VAL A 159 -1.55 -14.91 3.56
C VAL A 159 -1.72 -15.69 4.85
N LEU A 160 -2.87 -15.50 5.51
CA LEU A 160 -3.16 -16.05 6.83
C LEU A 160 -4.43 -16.92 6.77
N GLY A 161 -4.41 -18.02 7.51
CA GLY A 161 -5.52 -18.98 7.57
C GLY A 161 -5.19 -20.15 8.48
N THR A 162 -6.20 -20.98 8.77
CA THR A 162 -5.99 -22.24 9.53
C THR A 162 -5.89 -23.45 8.62
N ASN A 163 -6.92 -23.68 7.79
CA ASN A 163 -6.93 -24.72 6.76
C ASN A 163 -6.95 -24.12 5.36
N ASP A 164 -7.80 -23.11 5.18
CA ASP A 164 -7.95 -22.32 3.96
C ASP A 164 -7.62 -20.86 4.26
N VAL A 165 -7.49 -20.05 3.21
CA VAL A 165 -7.26 -18.61 3.34
C VAL A 165 -8.44 -17.93 4.06
N GLU A 166 -8.14 -17.18 5.11
CA GLU A 166 -9.15 -16.41 5.87
C GLU A 166 -8.86 -14.91 5.86
N LYS A 167 -7.57 -14.55 5.74
CA LYS A 167 -7.10 -13.17 5.79
C LYS A 167 -5.85 -12.96 4.97
N VAL A 168 -5.61 -11.70 4.61
CA VAL A 168 -4.33 -11.22 4.10
C VAL A 168 -3.85 -10.04 4.89
N LYS A 169 -2.53 -9.95 5.05
CA LYS A 169 -1.84 -8.80 5.60
C LYS A 169 -1.30 -7.97 4.45
N ILE A 170 -1.72 -6.71 4.40
CA ILE A 170 -1.37 -5.75 3.37
C ILE A 170 -0.54 -4.65 4.01
N HIS A 171 0.47 -4.20 3.29
CA HIS A 171 1.23 -3.00 3.61
C HIS A 171 0.77 -1.86 2.71
N ASP A 172 0.39 -0.74 3.31
CA ASP A 172 0.06 0.50 2.61
C ASP A 172 1.27 1.43 2.60
N PHE A 173 1.75 1.80 1.43
CA PHE A 173 2.90 2.67 1.25
C PHE A 173 2.58 4.16 1.48
N ASP A 174 1.31 4.57 1.42
CA ASP A 174 0.92 5.96 1.66
C ASP A 174 0.91 6.26 3.16
N GLU A 175 0.39 5.31 3.96
CA GLU A 175 0.32 5.44 5.41
C GLU A 175 1.51 4.79 6.15
N ASP A 176 2.33 3.98 5.46
CA ASP A 176 3.41 3.15 6.02
C ASP A 176 2.89 2.22 7.14
N GLU A 177 1.68 1.70 6.94
CA GLU A 177 0.97 0.88 7.92
C GLU A 177 0.66 -0.51 7.38
N ASN A 178 0.46 -1.46 8.30
CA ASN A 178 0.06 -2.82 7.99
C ASN A 178 -1.33 -3.08 8.54
N TYR A 179 -2.22 -3.60 7.70
CA TYR A 179 -3.56 -4.00 8.12
C TYR A 179 -3.97 -5.36 7.55
N GLU A 180 -4.96 -5.96 8.20
CA GLU A 180 -5.51 -7.25 7.78
C GLU A 180 -6.84 -7.04 7.06
N LEU A 181 -7.00 -7.71 5.91
CA LEU A 181 -8.30 -7.85 5.26
C LEU A 181 -8.74 -9.30 5.33
N PHE A 182 -10.00 -9.52 5.69
CA PHE A 182 -10.60 -10.83 5.59
C PHE A 182 -10.94 -11.13 4.14
N ILE A 183 -10.38 -12.20 3.62
CA ILE A 183 -10.55 -12.65 2.24
C ILE A 183 -10.68 -14.16 2.23
N ASP A 184 -11.26 -14.71 1.17
CA ASP A 184 -11.44 -16.16 1.05
C ASP A 184 -10.53 -16.75 -0.04
N VAL A 185 -10.10 -15.91 -1.00
CA VAL A 185 -9.30 -16.33 -2.15
C VAL A 185 -8.27 -15.25 -2.50
N VAL A 186 -7.02 -15.65 -2.70
CA VAL A 186 -5.93 -14.85 -3.29
C VAL A 186 -5.63 -15.38 -4.69
N ILE A 187 -5.55 -14.48 -5.66
CA ILE A 187 -5.17 -14.79 -7.03
C ILE A 187 -3.93 -14.00 -7.39
N ILE A 188 -2.92 -14.70 -7.84
CA ILE A 188 -1.63 -14.18 -8.28
C ILE A 188 -1.44 -14.74 -9.68
N LEU A 189 -1.53 -13.91 -10.72
CA LEU A 189 -1.24 -14.40 -12.07
C LEU A 189 0.27 -14.26 -12.31
N GLU A 190 0.98 -15.38 -12.18
CA GLU A 190 2.38 -15.49 -12.60
C GLU A 190 2.40 -15.88 -14.09
N GLU A 191 3.19 -15.18 -14.90
CA GLU A 191 3.48 -15.56 -16.31
C GLU A 191 4.32 -16.84 -16.41
#